data_AF-A0A6V7KS20-F1
#
_entry.id   AF-A0A6V7KS20-F1
#
_cell.length_a   1.000
_cell.length_b   1.000
_cell.length_c   1.000
_cell.angle_alpha   90.00
_cell.angle_beta   90.00
_cell.angle_gamma   90.00
#
_symmetry.space_group_name_H-M   'P 1'
#
loop_
_entity.id
_entity.type
_entity.pdbx_description
1 polymer ?
#
loop_
_entity_poly.entity_id
_entity_poly.type
_entity_poly.pdbx_seq_one_letter_code
_entity_poly.pdbx_strand_id
1 'polypeptide(L)'
;MRWIFNVKDPGSRLMHWRLKLGEYDFEVVHEADKLDTNADALSRMYVITRAQQRELTASNVAEQESAGEDKIDPSTEEIPVILKGNQRAPFTGHPGSQRLYQKLKMEYYWEDMGGDVEDYVAV
;
A
#
# COMPACT_ATOMS: atom_id res chain seq x y z
N MET A 1 -20.06 -27.78 -12.77
CA MET A 1 -19.33 -28.35 -11.60
C MET A 1 -19.18 -27.26 -10.52
N ARG A 2 -19.99 -27.29 -9.44
CA ARG A 2 -20.02 -26.27 -8.36
C ARG A 2 -19.06 -26.62 -7.22
N TRP A 3 -17.76 -26.72 -7.51
CA TRP A 3 -16.77 -27.14 -6.50
C TRP A 3 -16.77 -26.24 -5.26
N ILE A 4 -16.87 -24.91 -5.43
CA ILE A 4 -16.84 -23.95 -4.31
C ILE A 4 -18.01 -24.08 -3.33
N PHE A 5 -19.15 -24.60 -3.78
CA PHE A 5 -20.34 -24.79 -2.93
C PHE A 5 -20.41 -26.17 -2.29
N ASN A 6 -19.57 -27.12 -2.74
CA ASN A 6 -19.57 -28.51 -2.30
C ASN A 6 -18.36 -28.88 -1.43
N VAL A 7 -17.52 -27.91 -1.06
CA VAL A 7 -16.41 -28.10 -0.13
C VAL A 7 -16.96 -28.22 1.29
N LYS A 8 -16.63 -29.33 1.97
CA LYS A 8 -17.17 -29.69 3.29
C LYS A 8 -16.69 -28.76 4.41
N ASP A 9 -15.43 -28.32 4.34
CA ASP A 9 -14.80 -27.43 5.33
C ASP A 9 -14.10 -26.25 4.61
N PRO A 10 -14.84 -25.22 4.18
CA PRO A 10 -14.24 -24.07 3.51
C PRO A 10 -13.49 -23.21 4.54
N GLY A 11 -12.19 -23.00 4.31
CA GLY A 11 -11.44 -21.99 5.07
C GLY A 11 -12.09 -20.60 4.93
N SER A 12 -11.77 -19.67 5.83
CA SER A 12 -12.40 -18.34 5.92
C SER A 12 -12.48 -17.59 4.58
N ARG A 13 -11.45 -17.71 3.75
CA ARG A 13 -11.40 -17.14 2.39
C ARG A 13 -12.48 -17.71 1.47
N LEU A 14 -12.65 -19.03 1.44
CA LEU A 14 -13.67 -19.69 0.60
C LEU A 14 -15.09 -19.37 1.08
N MET A 15 -15.30 -19.27 2.39
CA MET A 15 -16.59 -18.86 2.97
C MET A 15 -16.96 -17.45 2.54
N HIS A 16 -16.01 -16.52 2.56
CA HIS A 16 -16.24 -15.14 2.09
C HIS A 16 -16.63 -15.10 0.61
N TRP A 17 -15.90 -15.81 -0.25
CA TRP A 17 -16.24 -15.89 -1.67
C TRP A 17 -17.57 -16.58 -1.92
N ARG A 18 -17.94 -17.59 -1.12
CA ARG A 18 -19.25 -18.25 -1.21
C ARG A 18 -20.40 -17.29 -0.96
N LEU A 19 -20.30 -16.44 0.07
CA LEU A 19 -21.31 -15.41 0.36
C LEU A 19 -21.42 -14.43 -0.81
N LYS A 20 -20.27 -13.92 -1.27
CA LYS A 20 -20.21 -12.93 -2.35
C LYS A 20 -20.75 -13.47 -3.68
N LEU A 21 -20.44 -14.71 -4.03
CA LEU A 21 -20.91 -15.33 -5.27
C LEU A 21 -22.35 -15.80 -5.18
N GLY A 22 -22.89 -16.02 -3.98
CA GLY A 22 -24.28 -16.44 -3.78
C GLY A 22 -25.32 -15.42 -4.23
N GLU A 23 -24.93 -14.16 -4.41
CA GLU A 23 -25.80 -13.07 -4.88
C GLU A 23 -25.99 -13.07 -6.41
N TYR A 24 -25.19 -13.84 -7.15
CA TYR A 24 -25.16 -13.81 -8.61
C TYR A 24 -25.62 -15.15 -9.20
N ASP A 25 -26.34 -15.07 -10.31
CA ASP A 25 -26.61 -16.22 -11.17
C ASP A 25 -25.47 -16.34 -12.20
N PHE A 26 -24.68 -17.41 -12.10
CA PHE A 26 -23.55 -17.64 -12.99
C PHE A 26 -23.40 -19.12 -13.36
N GLU A 27 -22.80 -19.35 -14.52
CA GLU A 27 -22.40 -20.67 -14.99
C GLU A 27 -20.88 -20.74 -15.04
N VAL A 28 -20.31 -21.80 -14.45
CA VAL A 28 -18.86 -22.01 -14.46
C VAL A 28 -18.49 -22.77 -15.73
N VAL A 29 -17.98 -22.04 -16.71
CA VAL A 29 -17.42 -22.59 -17.95
C VAL A 29 -15.91 -22.68 -17.82
N HIS A 30 -15.34 -23.83 -18.20
CA HIS A 30 -13.90 -24.04 -18.23
C HIS A 30 -13.40 -23.81 -19.65
N GLU A 31 -12.63 -22.74 -19.86
CA GLU A 31 -11.95 -22.48 -21.12
C GLU A 31 -10.50 -22.99 -21.02
N ALA A 32 -10.26 -24.20 -21.52
CA ALA A 32 -8.91 -24.71 -21.68
C ALA A 32 -8.36 -24.27 -23.04
N ASP A 33 -7.13 -23.72 -23.00
CA ASP A 33 -6.24 -23.34 -24.11
C ASP A 33 -6.33 -21.89 -24.64
N LYS A 34 -5.14 -21.25 -24.67
CA LYS A 34 -4.64 -20.10 -25.49
C LYS A 34 -5.55 -18.93 -25.90
N LEU A 35 -6.74 -18.76 -25.33
CA LEU A 35 -7.68 -17.69 -25.68
C LEU A 35 -8.01 -16.71 -24.55
N ASP A 36 -7.50 -16.93 -23.34
CA ASP A 36 -7.63 -15.94 -22.26
C ASP A 36 -6.63 -14.78 -22.39
N THR A 37 -6.33 -14.38 -23.63
CA THR A 37 -5.41 -13.29 -23.95
C THR A 37 -5.87 -11.98 -23.33
N ASN A 38 -7.19 -11.77 -23.19
CA ASN A 38 -7.73 -10.56 -22.60
C ASN A 38 -7.49 -10.52 -21.07
N ALA A 39 -7.82 -11.58 -20.32
CA ALA A 39 -7.55 -11.57 -18.88
C ALA A 39 -6.05 -11.71 -18.58
N ASP A 40 -5.28 -12.44 -19.40
CA ASP A 40 -3.81 -12.51 -19.32
C ASP A 40 -3.19 -11.12 -19.57
N ALA A 41 -3.62 -10.38 -20.60
CA ALA A 41 -3.16 -9.02 -20.85
C ALA A 41 -3.49 -8.07 -19.70
N LEU A 42 -4.73 -8.08 -19.19
CA LEU A 42 -5.16 -7.21 -18.10
C LEU A 42 -4.48 -7.55 -16.77
N SER A 43 -4.30 -8.83 -16.46
CA SER A 43 -3.60 -9.27 -15.25
C SER A 43 -2.11 -8.93 -15.28
N ARG A 44 -1.48 -8.99 -16.46
CA ARG A 44 -0.06 -8.62 -16.66
C ARG A 44 0.16 -7.11 -16.76
N MET A 45 -0.85 -6.33 -17.18
CA MET A 45 -0.74 -4.88 -17.31
C MET A 45 -0.26 -4.21 -16.02
N TYR A 46 -0.76 -4.64 -14.86
CA TYR A 46 -0.34 -4.08 -13.58
C TYR A 46 1.10 -4.44 -13.19
N VAL A 47 1.62 -5.60 -13.65
CA VAL A 47 3.03 -5.97 -13.48
C VAL A 47 3.92 -5.05 -14.32
N ILE A 48 3.51 -4.76 -15.55
CA ILE A 48 4.22 -3.84 -16.46
C ILE A 48 4.23 -2.43 -15.87
N THR A 49 3.08 -1.90 -15.43
CA THR A 49 3.01 -0.57 -14.82
C THR A 49 3.82 -0.50 -13.52
N ARG A 50 3.83 -1.54 -12.67
CA ARG A 50 4.68 -1.57 -11.46
C ARG A 50 6.16 -1.63 -11.78
N ALA A 51 6.57 -2.37 -12.80
CA ALA A 51 7.95 -2.43 -13.25
C ALA A 51 8.40 -1.07 -13.81
N GLN A 52 7.58 -0.47 -14.68
CA GLN A 52 7.79 0.89 -15.19
C GLN A 52 7.80 1.93 -14.07
N GLN A 53 6.91 1.82 -13.09
CA GLN A 53 6.90 2.71 -11.93
C GLN A 53 8.15 2.52 -11.07
N ARG A 54 8.66 1.29 -10.92
CA ARG A 54 9.93 1.04 -10.22
C ARG A 54 11.12 1.64 -10.96
N GLU A 55 11.15 1.51 -12.29
CA GLU A 55 12.16 2.12 -13.14
C GLU A 55 12.09 3.64 -13.08
N LEU A 56 10.89 4.23 -13.22
CA LEU A 56 10.64 5.66 -13.06
C LEU A 56 11.02 6.13 -11.65
N THR A 57 10.70 5.39 -10.59
CA THR A 57 11.16 5.74 -9.23
C THR A 57 12.66 5.57 -9.07
N ALA A 58 13.30 4.61 -9.72
CA ALA A 58 14.75 4.44 -9.64
C ALA A 58 15.47 5.57 -10.40
N SER A 59 14.96 5.97 -11.56
CA SER A 59 15.42 7.14 -12.31
C SER A 59 15.15 8.45 -11.55
N ASN A 60 13.97 8.61 -10.96
CA ASN A 60 13.63 9.78 -10.16
C ASN A 60 14.44 9.82 -8.84
N VAL A 61 14.74 8.69 -8.21
CA VAL A 61 15.65 8.63 -7.05
C VAL A 61 17.06 9.01 -7.45
N ALA A 62 17.55 8.54 -8.62
CA ALA A 62 18.85 8.94 -9.15
C ALA A 62 18.91 10.45 -9.50
N GLU A 63 17.81 11.06 -9.95
CA GLU A 63 17.72 12.52 -10.16
C GLU A 63 17.55 13.28 -8.83
N GLN A 64 16.87 12.71 -7.84
CA GLN A 64 16.70 13.30 -6.49
C GLN A 64 17.93 13.15 -5.59
N GLU A 65 18.88 12.28 -5.92
CA GLU A 65 20.22 12.30 -5.30
C GLU A 65 21.04 13.54 -5.70
N SER A 66 20.62 14.29 -6.73
CA SER A 66 21.15 15.64 -7.01
C SER A 66 20.37 16.79 -6.34
N ALA A 67 19.30 16.47 -5.61
CA ALA A 67 18.52 17.40 -4.78
C ALA A 67 18.65 17.09 -3.27
N GLY A 68 19.65 16.30 -2.88
CA GLY A 68 19.99 16.05 -1.49
C GLY A 68 20.97 17.08 -0.98
N GLU A 69 20.48 18.16 -0.36
CA GLU A 69 21.25 18.91 0.64
C GLU A 69 20.42 19.74 1.64
N ASP A 70 19.09 19.92 1.47
CA ASP A 70 18.26 20.68 2.43
C ASP A 70 17.19 19.81 3.12
N LYS A 71 17.58 18.76 3.85
CA LYS A 71 16.65 18.20 4.85
C LYS A 71 16.64 19.13 6.06
N ILE A 72 15.45 19.57 6.47
CA ILE A 72 15.32 20.42 7.65
C ILE A 72 15.67 19.55 8.86
N ASP A 73 16.67 19.96 9.63
CA ASP A 73 17.00 19.42 10.94
C ASP A 73 16.19 20.21 11.99
N PRO A 74 15.04 19.70 12.44
CA PRO A 74 14.24 20.39 13.43
C PRO A 74 14.94 20.34 14.79
N SER A 75 14.92 21.46 15.51
CA SER A 75 15.37 21.46 16.90
C SER A 75 14.46 20.55 17.75
N THR A 76 14.99 20.07 18.89
CA THR A 76 14.25 19.18 19.81
C THR A 76 12.89 19.73 20.24
N GLU A 77 12.73 21.06 20.27
CA GLU A 77 11.47 21.72 20.64
C GLU A 77 10.42 21.72 19.50
N GLU A 78 10.84 21.57 18.25
CA GLU A 78 9.97 21.60 17.06
C GLU A 78 9.39 20.24 16.70
N ILE A 79 10.07 19.14 17.06
CA ILE A 79 9.64 17.75 16.85
C ILE A 79 8.16 17.52 17.26
N PRO A 80 7.70 17.88 18.48
CA PRO A 80 6.31 17.64 18.87
C PRO A 80 5.28 18.46 18.06
N VAL A 81 5.67 19.65 17.59
CA VAL A 81 4.81 20.51 16.76
C VAL A 81 4.62 19.89 15.38
N ILE A 82 5.72 19.41 14.78
CA ILE A 82 5.75 18.74 13.48
C ILE A 82 4.91 17.46 13.51
N LEU A 83 5.05 16.65 14.56
CA LEU A 83 4.29 15.42 14.76
C LEU A 83 2.77 15.69 14.83
N LYS A 84 2.36 16.68 15.64
CA LYS A 84 0.95 17.07 15.81
C LYS A 84 0.33 17.69 14.56
N GLY A 85 1.08 18.52 13.83
CA GLY A 85 0.63 19.12 12.58
C GLY A 85 0.35 18.07 11.50
N ASN A 86 1.18 17.03 11.44
CA ASN A 86 1.08 16.01 10.40
C ASN A 86 0.06 14.90 10.64
N GLN A 87 -0.32 14.64 11.91
CA GLN A 87 -1.40 13.69 12.23
C GLN A 87 -2.80 14.21 11.90
N ARG A 88 -3.03 15.53 11.91
CA ARG A 88 -4.37 16.14 11.83
C ARG A 88 -4.94 16.30 10.41
N ALA A 89 -4.58 15.42 9.47
CA ALA A 89 -5.15 15.46 8.13
C ALA A 89 -6.63 14.99 8.16
N PRO A 90 -7.63 15.86 7.86
CA PRO A 90 -9.06 15.58 8.11
C PRO A 90 -9.66 14.44 7.28
N PHE A 91 -8.93 13.91 6.30
CA PHE A 91 -9.43 12.87 5.37
C PHE A 91 -8.76 11.50 5.55
N THR A 92 -7.76 11.40 6.42
CA THR A 92 -7.06 10.13 6.67
C THR A 92 -7.20 9.81 8.15
N GLY A 93 -7.91 8.73 8.49
CA GLY A 93 -7.86 8.21 9.86
C GLY A 93 -6.41 8.12 10.35
N HIS A 94 -6.20 8.34 11.65
CA HIS A 94 -4.88 8.47 12.29
C HIS A 94 -3.81 7.62 11.59
N PRO A 95 -2.86 8.25 10.86
CA PRO A 95 -1.85 7.49 10.14
C PRO A 95 -1.02 6.71 11.17
N GLY A 96 -0.99 5.39 11.05
CA GLY A 96 -0.13 4.54 11.89
C GLY A 96 1.35 4.95 11.77
N SER A 97 2.16 4.59 12.77
CA SER A 97 3.57 5.01 12.92
C SER A 97 4.37 4.94 11.63
N GLN A 98 4.29 3.83 10.89
CA GLN A 98 4.99 3.65 9.63
C GLN A 98 4.62 4.68 8.55
N ARG A 99 3.34 5.08 8.46
CA ARG A 99 2.89 6.07 7.48
C ARG A 99 3.30 7.48 7.88
N LEU A 100 3.26 7.79 9.18
CA LEU A 100 3.71 9.08 9.71
C LEU A 100 5.22 9.25 9.51
N TYR A 101 6.01 8.21 9.80
CA TYR A 101 7.46 8.20 9.59
C TYR A 101 7.84 8.44 8.13
N GLN A 102 7.22 7.71 7.19
CA GLN A 102 7.53 7.86 5.76
C GLN A 102 7.20 9.27 5.24
N LYS A 103 6.13 9.88 5.76
CA LYS A 103 5.76 11.26 5.42
C LYS A 103 6.78 12.26 5.95
N LEU A 104 7.21 12.12 7.20
CA LEU A 104 8.16 13.04 7.84
C LEU A 104 9.57 12.91 7.24
N LYS A 105 10.00 11.70 6.91
CA LYS A 105 11.31 11.41 6.30
C LYS A 105 11.54 12.08 4.94
N MET A 106 10.47 12.50 4.26
CA MET A 106 10.54 13.22 3.00
C MET A 106 11.00 14.67 3.16
N GLU A 107 10.77 15.29 4.32
CA GLU A 107 10.94 16.73 4.53
C GLU A 107 11.90 17.06 5.69
N TYR A 108 11.96 16.18 6.69
CA TYR A 108 12.77 16.34 7.90
C TYR A 108 13.78 15.20 8.06
N TYR A 109 14.78 15.41 8.90
CA TYR A 109 15.67 14.36 9.42
C TYR A 109 16.13 14.72 10.83
N TRP A 110 16.03 13.78 11.78
CA TRP A 110 16.65 13.87 13.11
C TRP A 110 17.03 12.47 13.60
N GLU A 111 17.96 12.38 14.57
CA GLU A 111 18.66 11.15 14.96
C GLU A 111 17.72 10.01 15.39
N ASP A 112 16.67 10.30 16.17
CA ASP A 112 15.71 9.30 16.68
C ASP A 112 14.27 9.48 16.15
N MET A 113 14.14 9.88 14.88
CA MET A 113 12.83 10.06 14.23
C MET A 113 11.94 8.81 14.27
N GLY A 114 12.54 7.62 14.25
CA GLY A 114 11.80 6.37 14.32
C GLY A 114 11.11 6.19 15.68
N GLY A 115 11.88 6.34 16.76
CA GLY A 115 11.38 6.20 18.13
C GLY A 115 10.34 7.26 18.46
N ASP A 116 10.63 8.52 18.17
CA ASP A 116 9.71 9.64 18.47
C ASP A 116 8.35 9.50 17.76
N VAL A 117 8.33 8.99 16.52
CA VAL A 117 7.09 8.76 15.76
C VAL A 117 6.31 7.58 16.33
N GLU A 118 6.99 6.53 16.77
CA GLU A 118 6.36 5.35 17.37
C GLU A 118 5.75 5.68 18.72
N ASP A 119 6.50 6.34 19.60
CA ASP A 119 6.04 6.81 20.90
C ASP A 119 4.86 7.78 20.78
N TYR A 120 4.86 8.65 19.77
CA TYR A 120 3.77 9.60 19.55
C TYR A 120 2.46 8.98 19.03
N VAL A 121 2.54 7.87 18.29
CA VAL A 121 1.35 7.15 17.79
C VAL A 121 0.86 6.08 18.77
N ALA A 122 1.72 5.61 19.67
CA ALA A 122 1.38 4.61 20.69
C ALA A 122 0.51 5.16 21.85
N VAL A 123 0.36 6.48 21.96
CA VAL A 123 -0.45 7.21 22.96
C VAL A 123 -1.86 7.47 22.44
#